data_AF-A0AAU6KVK6-F1
#
_entry.id   AF-A0AAU6KVK6-F1
#
_cell.length_a   1.000
_cell.length_b   1.000
_cell.length_c   1.000
_cell.angle_alpha   90.00
_cell.angle_beta   90.00
_cell.angle_gamma   90.00
#
_symmetry.space_group_name_H-M   'P 1'
#
loop_
_entity.id
_entity.type
_entity.pdbx_description
1 polymer ?
#
loop_
_entity_poly.entity_id
_entity_poly.type
_entity_poly.pdbx_seq_one_letter_code
_entity_poly.pdbx_strand_id
1 'polypeptide(L)'
;MGTWGTGPFDSDMAADFVDGLAGKSPEQVIEAMARAFQRVVDSGSRVDGGDGAEAVAAAALVAAQIPGSQVVIDPDDGPSEPLPVLPLSLRPVAERALRCVLQDGSELAAGWVESSDAQQWRTTVQTITRALDVAPWRLALEGLDCRIVPPGDDVDMKLESLEDFLFSGLNLTVRQAVLADDCLMIDAAGCGPPGP
;
A
#
# COMPACT_ATOMS: atom_id res chain seq x y z
N MET A 1 18.45 11.81 14.52
CA MET A 1 18.21 11.68 13.07
C MET A 1 17.34 12.84 12.66
N GLY A 2 17.72 13.49 11.57
CA GLY A 2 17.14 14.73 11.08
C GLY A 2 16.12 14.52 9.97
N THR A 3 15.34 15.56 9.75
CA THR A 3 14.40 15.73 8.63
C THR A 3 14.75 17.05 7.95
N TRP A 4 14.82 17.08 6.62
CA TRP A 4 15.14 18.30 5.85
C TRP A 4 14.00 18.78 4.96
N GLY A 5 12.88 18.07 4.98
CA GLY A 5 11.69 18.36 4.19
C GLY A 5 10.48 17.57 4.69
N THR A 6 9.42 17.57 3.89
CA THR A 6 8.11 16.97 4.23
C THR A 6 7.71 15.84 3.28
N GLY A 7 8.58 15.51 2.33
CA GLY A 7 8.45 14.40 1.42
C GLY A 7 8.69 13.04 2.10
N PRO A 8 8.31 11.94 1.44
CA PRO A 8 8.41 10.60 2.01
C PRO A 8 9.86 10.10 2.19
N PHE A 9 10.83 10.77 1.56
CA PHE A 9 12.26 10.44 1.62
C PHE A 9 13.10 11.49 2.38
N ASP A 10 12.47 12.57 2.87
CA ASP A 10 13.15 13.74 3.43
C ASP A 10 13.61 13.57 4.89
N SER A 11 14.14 12.40 5.23
CA SER A 11 14.69 12.08 6.56
C SER A 11 15.83 11.08 6.46
N ASP A 12 16.80 11.18 7.38
CA ASP A 12 17.92 10.23 7.47
C ASP A 12 17.42 8.77 7.46
N MET A 13 16.36 8.48 8.22
CA MET A 13 15.80 7.12 8.33
C MET A 13 15.14 6.64 7.04
N ALA A 14 14.50 7.55 6.32
CA ALA A 14 13.89 7.21 5.04
C ALA A 14 14.96 6.94 3.97
N ALA A 15 15.99 7.80 3.92
CA ALA A 15 17.12 7.64 3.01
C ALA A 15 17.91 6.36 3.30
N ASP A 16 18.26 6.11 4.56
CA ASP A 16 18.99 4.90 5.00
C ASP A 16 18.21 3.62 4.64
N PHE A 17 16.88 3.64 4.77
CA PHE A 17 16.04 2.51 4.36
C PHE A 17 16.11 2.26 2.85
N VAL A 18 15.97 3.31 2.04
CA VAL A 18 16.00 3.24 0.57
C VAL A 18 17.37 2.78 0.06
N ASP A 19 18.45 3.39 0.56
CA ASP A 19 19.83 3.00 0.25
C ASP A 19 20.09 1.55 0.68
N GLY A 20 19.51 1.16 1.82
CA GLY A 20 19.55 -0.20 2.33
C GLY A 20 18.94 -1.22 1.37
N LEU A 21 18.11 -0.86 0.39
CA LEU A 21 17.54 -1.80 -0.58
C LEU A 21 18.54 -2.22 -1.68
N ALA A 22 19.57 -1.42 -1.94
CA ALA A 22 20.53 -1.69 -3.01
C ALA A 22 21.28 -3.01 -2.79
N GLY A 23 21.48 -3.80 -3.86
CA GLY A 23 22.18 -5.08 -3.80
C GLY A 23 21.42 -6.21 -3.09
N LYS A 24 20.17 -6.00 -2.66
CA LYS A 24 19.30 -7.06 -2.14
C LYS A 24 18.65 -7.85 -3.26
N SER A 25 18.43 -9.14 -3.02
CA SER A 25 17.55 -9.95 -3.86
C SER A 25 16.10 -9.45 -3.80
N PRO A 26 15.27 -9.74 -4.83
CA PRO A 26 13.85 -9.38 -4.82
C PRO A 26 13.11 -9.79 -3.54
N GLU A 27 13.38 -11.00 -3.04
CA GLU A 27 12.76 -11.53 -1.83
C GLU A 27 13.17 -10.72 -0.59
N GLN A 28 14.45 -10.34 -0.49
CA GLN A 28 14.96 -9.52 0.60
C GLN A 28 14.41 -8.10 0.59
N VAL A 29 14.18 -7.51 -0.60
CA VAL A 29 13.52 -6.21 -0.74
C VAL A 29 12.08 -6.28 -0.23
N ILE A 30 11.31 -7.27 -0.69
CA ILE A 30 9.92 -7.49 -0.26
C ILE A 30 9.84 -7.69 1.25
N GLU A 31 10.75 -8.51 1.81
CA GLU A 31 10.82 -8.77 3.25
C GLU A 31 11.23 -7.51 4.03
N ALA A 32 12.12 -6.66 3.51
CA ALA A 32 12.47 -5.38 4.13
C ALA A 32 11.25 -4.45 4.23
N MET A 33 10.47 -4.32 3.15
CA MET A 33 9.24 -3.53 3.14
C MET A 33 8.20 -4.08 4.12
N ALA A 34 7.94 -5.39 4.08
CA ALA A 34 7.00 -6.04 4.99
C ALA A 34 7.38 -5.81 6.46
N ARG A 35 8.67 -5.91 6.80
CA ARG A 35 9.17 -5.65 8.15
C ARG A 35 8.99 -4.20 8.59
N ALA A 36 9.24 -3.23 7.71
CA ALA A 36 9.03 -1.82 8.03
C ALA A 36 7.57 -1.54 8.40
N PHE A 37 6.62 -2.08 7.62
CA PHE A 37 5.20 -1.96 7.94
C PHE A 37 4.82 -2.69 9.23
N GLN A 38 5.35 -3.90 9.43
CA GLN A 38 5.02 -4.71 10.61
C GLN A 38 5.49 -4.06 11.91
N ARG A 39 6.70 -3.46 11.94
CA ARG A 39 7.18 -2.72 13.13
C ARG A 39 6.22 -1.61 13.55
N VAL A 40 5.73 -0.85 12.59
CA VAL A 40 4.74 0.22 12.83
C VAL A 40 3.40 -0.35 13.31
N VAL A 41 2.89 -1.40 12.66
CA VAL A 41 1.62 -2.03 13.03
C VAL A 41 1.68 -2.62 14.44
N ASP A 42 2.79 -3.26 14.81
CA ASP A 42 2.99 -3.88 16.13
C ASP A 42 3.16 -2.83 17.23
N SER A 43 3.70 -1.66 16.89
CA SER A 43 3.83 -0.50 17.81
C SER A 43 2.48 0.16 18.15
N GLY A 44 1.44 -0.12 17.37
CA GLY A 44 0.08 0.36 17.62
C GLY A 44 -0.01 1.89 17.56
N SER A 45 -0.38 2.53 18.68
CA SER A 45 -0.57 3.98 18.75
C SER A 45 0.68 4.76 19.15
N ARG A 46 1.81 4.10 19.39
CA ARG A 46 3.08 4.74 19.80
C ARG A 46 4.19 4.38 18.82
N VAL A 47 4.09 4.93 17.61
CA VAL A 47 5.05 4.68 16.54
C VAL A 47 6.30 5.51 16.78
N ASP A 48 7.47 4.86 16.81
CA ASP A 48 8.79 5.50 16.83
C ASP A 48 9.01 6.34 15.56
N GLY A 49 9.66 7.48 15.70
CA GLY A 49 9.86 8.42 14.58
C GLY A 49 10.63 7.79 13.40
N GLY A 50 11.62 6.94 13.69
CA GLY A 50 12.42 6.25 12.69
C GLY A 50 11.63 5.15 11.99
N ASP A 51 10.99 4.26 12.75
CA ASP A 51 10.14 3.20 12.18
C ASP A 51 9.02 3.80 11.32
N GLY A 52 8.43 4.92 11.76
CA GLY A 52 7.43 5.65 11.00
C GLY A 52 7.98 6.21 9.69
N ALA A 53 9.20 6.77 9.69
CA ALA A 53 9.82 7.35 8.50
C ALA A 53 10.14 6.27 7.46
N GLU A 54 10.72 5.14 7.89
CA GLU A 54 10.98 3.99 7.02
C GLU A 54 9.69 3.44 6.40
N ALA A 55 8.62 3.32 7.20
CA ALA A 55 7.33 2.86 6.71
C ALA A 55 6.70 3.83 5.69
N VAL A 56 6.85 5.15 5.87
CA VAL A 56 6.39 6.15 4.89
C VAL A 56 7.16 6.01 3.57
N ALA A 57 8.49 5.87 3.61
CA ALA A 57 9.32 5.66 2.44
C ALA A 57 8.93 4.37 1.71
N ALA A 58 8.84 3.25 2.43
CA ALA A 58 8.44 1.95 1.87
C ALA A 58 7.04 2.01 1.23
N ALA A 59 6.09 2.69 1.88
CA ALA A 59 4.73 2.84 1.38
C ALA A 59 4.67 3.68 0.10
N ALA A 60 5.49 4.74 -0.01
CA ALA A 60 5.62 5.53 -1.22
C ALA A 60 6.11 4.69 -2.41
N LEU A 61 7.12 3.83 -2.19
CA LEU A 61 7.63 2.92 -3.22
C LEU A 61 6.57 1.90 -3.68
N VAL A 62 5.79 1.33 -2.75
CA VAL A 62 4.66 0.44 -3.09
C VAL A 62 3.60 1.21 -3.89
N ALA A 63 3.23 2.41 -3.44
CA ALA A 63 2.22 3.23 -4.09
C ALA A 63 2.63 3.69 -5.49
N ALA A 64 3.91 3.95 -5.73
CA ALA A 64 4.42 4.36 -7.04
C ALA A 64 4.39 3.24 -8.09
N GLN A 65 4.42 1.96 -7.68
CA GLN A 65 4.26 0.83 -8.60
C GLN A 65 2.78 0.55 -8.97
N ILE A 66 1.83 1.28 -8.38
CA ILE A 66 0.42 1.11 -8.70
C ILE A 66 0.11 1.81 -10.03
N PRO A 67 -0.44 1.11 -11.03
CA PRO A 67 -0.84 1.74 -12.29
C PRO A 67 -1.81 2.91 -12.06
N GLY A 68 -1.52 4.06 -12.66
CA GLY A 68 -2.34 5.27 -12.51
C GLY A 68 -2.14 6.03 -11.18
N SER A 69 -1.22 5.58 -10.33
CA SER A 69 -0.90 6.26 -9.07
C SER A 69 -0.45 7.71 -9.30
N GLN A 70 -0.88 8.59 -8.40
CA GLN A 70 -0.43 9.98 -8.36
C GLN A 70 0.87 10.13 -7.56
N VAL A 71 1.35 9.07 -6.91
CA VAL A 71 2.62 9.06 -6.18
C VAL A 71 3.75 8.88 -7.19
N VAL A 72 4.51 9.95 -7.41
CA VAL A 72 5.71 9.96 -8.26
C VAL A 72 6.94 10.06 -7.36
N ILE A 73 7.94 9.22 -7.62
CA ILE A 73 9.21 9.23 -6.91
C ILE A 73 10.19 10.06 -7.73
N ASP A 74 10.82 11.06 -7.11
CA ASP A 74 11.94 11.75 -7.73
C ASP A 74 13.09 10.73 -7.93
N PRO A 75 13.67 10.59 -9.13
CA PRO A 75 14.81 9.71 -9.35
C PRO A 75 15.98 9.92 -8.39
N ASP A 76 16.17 11.15 -7.86
CA ASP A 76 17.24 11.46 -6.91
C ASP A 76 16.92 11.00 -5.47
N ASP A 77 15.64 10.80 -5.14
CA ASP A 77 15.17 10.34 -3.83
C ASP A 77 14.86 8.83 -3.78
N GLY A 78 14.79 8.20 -4.96
CA GLY A 78 14.43 6.80 -5.13
C GLY A 78 15.60 5.82 -4.93
N PRO A 79 15.31 4.50 -4.89
CA PRO A 79 16.36 3.50 -4.81
C PRO A 79 17.28 3.57 -6.04
N SER A 80 18.58 3.45 -5.79
CA SER A 80 19.63 3.51 -6.83
C SER A 80 19.57 2.35 -7.83
N GLU A 81 18.90 1.26 -7.48
CA GLU A 81 18.63 0.11 -8.34
C GLU A 81 17.11 -0.03 -8.56
N PRO A 82 16.67 -0.50 -9.75
CA PRO A 82 15.26 -0.75 -10.01
C PRO A 82 14.67 -1.75 -9.00
N LEU A 83 13.53 -1.39 -8.40
CA LEU A 83 12.81 -2.29 -7.52
C LEU A 83 12.25 -3.50 -8.28
N PRO A 84 12.16 -4.67 -7.61
CA PRO A 84 11.37 -5.78 -8.14
C PRO A 84 9.88 -5.40 -8.22
N VAL A 85 9.11 -6.19 -8.95
CA VAL A 85 7.64 -6.10 -8.90
C VAL A 85 7.18 -6.45 -7.49
N LEU A 86 6.54 -5.50 -6.82
CA LEU A 86 6.08 -5.66 -5.45
C LEU A 86 4.74 -6.40 -5.39
N PRO A 87 4.58 -7.37 -4.48
CA PRO A 87 3.35 -8.14 -4.39
C PRO A 87 2.19 -7.28 -3.87
N LEU A 88 1.00 -7.53 -4.42
CA LEU A 88 -0.24 -6.83 -4.04
C LEU A 88 -0.55 -6.96 -2.54
N SER A 89 -0.07 -8.04 -1.89
CA SER A 89 -0.23 -8.29 -0.46
C SER A 89 0.44 -7.25 0.44
N LEU A 90 1.39 -6.45 -0.06
CA LEU A 90 1.99 -5.35 0.70
C LEU A 90 1.04 -4.16 0.87
N ARG A 91 0.06 -3.96 -0.02
CA ARG A 91 -0.78 -2.76 0.00
C ARG A 91 -1.62 -2.63 1.28
N PRO A 92 -2.35 -3.66 1.74
CA PRO A 92 -3.18 -3.53 2.95
C PRO A 92 -2.36 -3.29 4.22
N VAL A 93 -1.18 -3.93 4.33
CA VAL A 93 -0.30 -3.74 5.50
C VAL A 93 0.40 -2.38 5.47
N ALA A 94 0.78 -1.89 4.28
CA ALA A 94 1.31 -0.53 4.11
C ALA A 94 0.27 0.53 4.47
N GLU A 95 -0.96 0.39 3.97
CA GLU A 95 -2.06 1.30 4.29
C GLU A 95 -2.33 1.34 5.80
N ARG A 96 -2.39 0.17 6.45
CA ARG A 96 -2.57 0.07 7.90
C ARG A 96 -1.42 0.73 8.65
N ALA A 97 -0.17 0.53 8.22
CA ALA A 97 0.99 1.16 8.83
C ALA A 97 0.90 2.70 8.73
N LEU A 98 0.54 3.25 7.57
CA LEU A 98 0.38 4.70 7.41
C LEU A 98 -0.75 5.28 8.28
N ARG A 99 -1.86 4.54 8.45
CA ARG A 99 -2.91 4.93 9.39
C ARG A 99 -2.40 5.00 10.83
N CYS A 100 -1.49 4.10 11.25
CA CYS A 100 -0.82 4.17 12.55
C CYS A 100 0.12 5.37 12.64
N VAL A 101 0.93 5.63 11.60
CA VAL A 101 1.85 6.78 11.54
C VAL A 101 1.12 8.11 11.64
N LEU A 102 -0.09 8.22 11.09
CA LEU A 102 -0.92 9.42 11.11
C LEU A 102 -1.60 9.69 12.46
N GLN A 103 -1.57 8.76 13.42
CA GLN A 103 -2.17 8.95 14.73
C GLN A 103 -1.36 9.94 15.58
N ASP A 104 -2.04 10.68 16.46
CA ASP A 104 -1.39 11.69 17.32
C ASP A 104 -0.33 11.10 18.28
N GLY A 105 -0.37 9.80 18.56
CA GLY A 105 0.63 9.13 19.39
C GLY A 105 1.90 8.71 18.65
N SER A 106 1.95 8.88 17.33
CA SER A 106 3.16 8.71 16.52
C SER A 106 4.14 9.84 16.77
N GLU A 107 5.39 9.52 17.11
CA GLU A 107 6.44 10.52 17.28
C GLU A 107 6.66 11.33 16.01
N LEU A 108 6.52 10.69 14.84
CA LEU A 108 6.66 11.35 13.55
C LEU A 108 5.53 12.36 13.28
N ALA A 109 4.31 12.10 13.77
CA ALA A 109 3.19 13.04 13.62
C ALA A 109 3.24 14.20 14.63
N ALA A 110 3.82 13.97 15.80
CA ALA A 110 3.90 14.93 16.89
C ALA A 110 5.19 15.77 16.90
N GLY A 111 6.25 15.33 16.21
CA GLY A 111 7.59 15.92 16.28
C GLY A 111 7.84 17.21 15.49
N TRP A 112 6.84 17.73 14.76
CA TRP A 112 6.99 18.91 13.91
C TRP A 112 6.96 20.22 14.72
N VAL A 113 7.94 21.09 14.48
CA VAL A 113 8.01 22.43 15.10
C VAL A 113 7.04 23.41 14.43
N GLU A 114 7.07 23.46 13.10
CA GLU A 114 6.22 24.35 12.31
C GLU A 114 4.91 23.65 11.91
N SER A 115 3.78 24.30 12.17
CA SER A 115 2.47 23.72 11.86
C SER A 115 2.21 23.55 10.35
N SER A 116 2.82 24.42 9.52
CA SER A 116 2.74 24.32 8.06
C SER A 116 3.38 23.03 7.56
N ASP A 117 4.56 22.71 8.08
CA ASP A 117 5.34 21.54 7.66
C ASP A 117 4.65 20.27 8.15
N ALA A 118 4.14 20.30 9.38
CA ALA A 118 3.31 19.23 9.93
C ALA A 118 2.06 18.94 9.07
N GLN A 119 1.44 19.98 8.49
CA GLN A 119 0.26 19.84 7.63
C GLN A 119 0.64 19.36 6.23
N GLN A 120 1.74 19.86 5.68
CA GLN A 120 2.26 19.42 4.39
C GLN A 120 2.64 17.93 4.42
N TRP A 121 3.40 17.52 5.44
CA TRP A 121 3.77 16.11 5.64
C TRP A 121 2.53 15.22 5.80
N ARG A 122 1.55 15.60 6.63
CA ARG A 122 0.28 14.85 6.76
C ARG A 122 -0.43 14.69 5.41
N THR A 123 -0.46 15.75 4.60
CA THR A 123 -1.08 15.72 3.26
C THR A 123 -0.35 14.75 2.33
N THR A 124 0.98 14.72 2.36
CA THR A 124 1.81 13.76 1.62
C THR A 124 1.48 12.33 2.03
N VAL A 125 1.51 12.01 3.33
CA VAL A 125 1.23 10.66 3.84
C VAL A 125 -0.20 10.22 3.55
N GLN A 126 -1.19 11.13 3.66
CA GLN A 126 -2.58 10.84 3.28
C GLN A 126 -2.74 10.59 1.78
N THR A 127 -1.93 11.22 0.93
CA THR A 127 -1.94 10.98 -0.52
C THR A 127 -1.42 9.58 -0.84
N ILE A 128 -0.33 9.17 -0.19
CA ILE A 128 0.20 7.80 -0.31
C ILE A 128 -0.82 6.78 0.20
N THR A 129 -1.43 7.03 1.37
CA THR A 129 -2.45 6.15 1.96
C THR A 129 -3.63 5.94 1.01
N ARG A 130 -4.14 7.01 0.39
CA ARG A 130 -5.24 6.92 -0.60
C ARG A 130 -4.84 6.15 -1.86
N ALA A 131 -3.59 6.29 -2.31
CA ALA A 131 -3.09 5.52 -3.44
C ALA A 131 -3.01 4.01 -3.13
N LEU A 132 -2.77 3.64 -1.86
CA LEU A 132 -2.75 2.24 -1.41
C LEU A 132 -4.16 1.66 -1.21
N ASP A 133 -5.13 2.51 -0.86
CA ASP A 133 -6.56 2.19 -0.68
C ASP A 133 -7.32 2.03 -2.01
N VAL A 134 -6.63 2.08 -3.16
CA VAL A 134 -7.26 1.69 -4.42
C VAL A 134 -7.52 0.19 -4.38
N ALA A 135 -8.78 -0.14 -4.13
CA ALA A 135 -9.33 -1.47 -4.26
C ALA A 135 -8.73 -2.16 -5.49
N PRO A 136 -8.05 -3.31 -5.33
CA PRO A 136 -7.40 -4.01 -6.43
C PRO A 136 -8.35 -4.27 -7.62
N TRP A 137 -9.65 -4.45 -7.32
CA TRP A 137 -10.70 -4.66 -8.32
C TRP A 137 -11.10 -3.39 -9.09
N ARG A 138 -10.91 -2.18 -8.55
CA ARG A 138 -11.29 -0.91 -9.20
C ARG A 138 -10.41 -0.62 -10.43
N LEU A 139 -9.12 -0.95 -10.35
CA LEU A 139 -8.17 -0.89 -11.47
C LEU A 139 -8.40 -2.02 -12.50
N ALA A 140 -8.86 -3.20 -12.06
CA ALA A 140 -9.23 -4.28 -12.97
C ALA A 140 -10.47 -3.95 -13.81
N LEU A 141 -11.38 -3.13 -13.28
CA LEU A 141 -12.57 -2.66 -14.00
C LEU A 141 -12.30 -1.48 -14.94
N GLU A 142 -11.26 -0.67 -14.73
CA GLU A 142 -10.91 0.44 -15.63
C GLU A 142 -10.29 -0.02 -16.96
N GLY A 143 -9.80 -1.27 -17.03
CA GLY A 143 -9.33 -1.93 -18.26
C GLY A 143 -10.42 -2.71 -19.01
N LEU A 144 -11.60 -2.86 -18.42
CA LEU A 144 -12.78 -3.48 -19.02
C LEU A 144 -13.74 -2.35 -19.39
N ASP A 145 -14.28 -2.34 -20.61
CA ASP A 145 -15.25 -1.33 -21.05
C ASP A 145 -16.58 -1.48 -20.29
N CYS A 146 -16.58 -1.07 -19.02
CA CYS A 146 -17.73 -1.06 -18.15
C CYS A 146 -18.55 0.18 -18.49
N ARG A 147 -19.38 0.06 -19.54
CA ARG A 147 -20.57 0.90 -19.66
C ARG A 147 -21.32 0.81 -18.34
N ILE A 148 -21.45 1.95 -17.67
CA ILE A 148 -22.23 2.12 -16.44
C ILE A 148 -23.57 1.40 -16.61
N VAL A 149 -23.74 0.27 -15.92
CA VAL A 149 -24.99 -0.51 -15.93
C VAL A 149 -25.87 0.02 -14.80
N PRO A 150 -27.11 0.46 -15.09
CA PRO A 150 -28.03 0.91 -14.06
C PRO A 150 -28.37 -0.24 -13.09
N PRO A 151 -28.76 0.06 -11.84
CA PRO A 151 -29.11 -0.95 -10.86
C PRO A 151 -30.32 -1.76 -11.36
N GLY A 152 -30.11 -3.03 -11.71
CA GLY A 152 -31.17 -3.93 -12.16
C GLY A 152 -30.76 -4.99 -13.19
N ASP A 153 -29.61 -4.86 -13.84
CA ASP A 153 -29.12 -5.86 -14.80
C ASP A 153 -27.93 -6.63 -14.22
N ASP A 154 -28.08 -7.95 -14.09
CA ASP A 154 -27.00 -8.87 -13.74
C ASP A 154 -25.96 -8.87 -14.87
N VAL A 155 -24.76 -8.36 -14.58
CA VAL A 155 -23.61 -8.48 -15.49
C VAL A 155 -22.80 -9.69 -15.10
N ASP A 156 -22.75 -10.66 -16.00
CA ASP A 156 -21.98 -11.90 -15.86
C ASP A 156 -20.47 -11.57 -15.99
N MET A 157 -19.84 -11.20 -14.87
CA MET A 157 -18.39 -11.01 -14.79
C MET A 157 -17.73 -12.39 -14.83
N LYS A 158 -16.86 -12.64 -15.81
CA LYS A 158 -16.20 -13.95 -15.95
C LYS A 158 -15.32 -14.24 -14.74
N LEU A 159 -15.83 -15.17 -13.95
CA LEU A 159 -15.37 -15.65 -12.65
C LEU A 159 -13.88 -16.07 -12.61
N GLU A 160 -13.40 -16.68 -13.70
CA GLU A 160 -12.03 -17.20 -13.81
C GLU A 160 -10.96 -16.10 -13.72
N SER A 161 -11.26 -14.86 -14.12
CA SER A 161 -10.28 -13.77 -14.08
C SER A 161 -10.14 -13.11 -12.70
N LEU A 162 -11.13 -13.29 -11.81
CA LEU A 162 -11.13 -12.74 -10.45
C LEU A 162 -10.35 -13.65 -9.48
N GLU A 163 -10.41 -14.97 -9.68
CA GLU A 163 -9.73 -15.96 -8.84
C GLU A 163 -8.20 -15.80 -8.91
N ASP A 164 -7.64 -15.62 -10.10
CA ASP A 164 -6.20 -15.39 -10.31
C ASP A 164 -5.68 -14.09 -9.66
N PHE A 165 -6.55 -13.09 -9.51
CA PHE A 165 -6.16 -11.75 -9.05
C PHE A 165 -6.40 -11.53 -7.55
N LEU A 166 -7.51 -12.04 -7.00
CA LEU A 166 -7.90 -11.82 -5.61
C LEU A 166 -7.54 -12.99 -4.68
N PHE A 167 -7.47 -14.22 -5.18
CA PHE A 167 -7.34 -15.43 -4.37
C PHE A 167 -6.27 -16.39 -4.88
N SER A 168 -5.14 -15.84 -5.32
CA SER A 168 -4.01 -16.64 -5.81
C SER A 168 -3.63 -17.74 -4.81
N GLY A 169 -3.67 -19.00 -5.24
CA GLY A 169 -3.31 -20.17 -4.44
C GLY A 169 -4.46 -20.79 -3.62
N LEU A 170 -5.67 -20.23 -3.64
CA LEU A 170 -6.85 -20.83 -3.02
C LEU A 170 -7.72 -21.54 -4.07
N ASN A 171 -8.08 -22.80 -3.81
CA ASN A 171 -9.06 -23.51 -4.64
C ASN A 171 -10.47 -23.13 -4.20
N LEU A 172 -10.90 -21.95 -4.62
CA LEU A 172 -12.24 -21.43 -4.42
C LEU A 172 -13.03 -21.58 -5.72
N THR A 173 -14.34 -21.81 -5.61
CA THR A 173 -15.26 -21.58 -6.72
C THR A 173 -16.13 -20.40 -6.33
N VAL A 174 -15.89 -19.25 -6.94
CA VAL A 174 -16.78 -18.10 -6.75
C VAL A 174 -18.14 -18.43 -7.39
N ARG A 175 -19.24 -18.16 -6.68
CA ARG A 175 -20.60 -18.36 -7.18
C ARG A 175 -21.21 -17.06 -7.64
N GLN A 176 -20.91 -15.99 -6.92
CA GLN A 176 -21.42 -14.66 -7.21
C GLN A 176 -20.44 -13.62 -6.69
N ALA A 177 -20.24 -12.55 -7.47
CA ALA A 177 -19.56 -11.35 -7.03
C ALA A 177 -20.50 -10.16 -7.24
N VAL A 178 -20.76 -9.39 -6.20
CA VAL A 178 -21.65 -8.22 -6.23
C VAL A 178 -20.90 -7.01 -5.71
N LEU A 179 -20.99 -5.90 -6.43
CA LEU A 179 -20.48 -4.62 -5.97
C LEU A 179 -21.62 -3.78 -5.38
N ALA A 180 -21.52 -3.44 -4.09
CA ALA A 180 -22.48 -2.60 -3.39
C ALA A 180 -21.75 -1.69 -2.41
N ASP A 181 -22.05 -0.39 -2.42
CA ASP A 181 -21.51 0.61 -1.47
C ASP A 181 -19.98 0.55 -1.29
N ASP A 182 -19.24 0.57 -2.40
CA ASP A 182 -17.76 0.40 -2.44
C ASP A 182 -17.22 -0.91 -1.85
N CYS A 183 -18.10 -1.86 -1.53
CA CYS A 183 -17.76 -3.18 -1.05
C CYS A 183 -17.96 -4.23 -2.15
N LEU A 184 -16.92 -5.04 -2.37
CA LEU A 184 -17.03 -6.24 -3.20
C LEU A 184 -17.45 -7.41 -2.30
N MET A 185 -18.68 -7.88 -2.49
CA MET A 185 -19.24 -9.04 -1.81
C MET A 185 -19.03 -10.27 -2.68
N ILE A 186 -18.37 -11.29 -2.15
CA ILE A 186 -18.04 -12.52 -2.88
C ILE A 186 -18.72 -13.68 -2.15
N ASP A 187 -19.70 -14.31 -2.81
CA ASP A 187 -20.20 -15.62 -2.42
C ASP A 187 -19.31 -16.66 -3.11
N ALA A 188 -18.53 -17.41 -2.34
CA ALA A 188 -17.67 -18.47 -2.84
C ALA A 188 -17.86 -19.74 -2.02
N ALA A 189 -17.79 -20.89 -2.69
CA ALA A 189 -17.78 -22.20 -2.06
C ALA A 189 -16.52 -22.96 -2.49
N GLY A 190 -15.78 -23.50 -1.52
CA GLY A 190 -14.58 -24.28 -1.80
C GLY A 190 -13.99 -24.87 -0.52
N CYS A 191 -13.38 -26.04 -0.64
CA CYS A 191 -12.60 -26.69 0.41
C CYS A 191 -11.15 -26.76 -0.09
N GLY A 192 -10.24 -25.99 0.50
CA GLY A 192 -8.80 -26.14 0.30
C GLY A 192 -8.13 -26.40 1.64
N PRO A 193 -7.15 -27.32 1.74
CA PRO A 193 -6.29 -27.38 2.92
C PRO A 193 -5.56 -26.04 3.08
N PRO A 194 -5.10 -25.68 4.29
CA PRO A 194 -4.19 -24.53 4.44
C PRO A 194 -3.01 -24.74 3.48
N GLY A 195 -2.74 -23.73 2.65
CA GLY A 195 -1.60 -23.72 1.74
C GLY A 195 -0.27 -23.88 2.48
N PRO A 196 0.82 -24.20 1.76
CA PRO A 196 2.11 -24.55 2.34
C PRO A 196 2.68 -23.50 3.30
#